data_AF-A0A0S8ISR8-F1
#
_entry.id   AF-A0A0S8ISR8-F1
#
_cell.length_a   1.000
_cell.length_b   1.000
_cell.length_c   1.000
_cell.angle_alpha   90.00
_cell.angle_beta   90.00
_cell.angle_gamma   90.00
#
_symmetry.space_group_name_H-M   'P 1'
#
loop_
_entity.id
_entity.type
_entity.pdbx_description
1 polymer ?
#
loop_
_entity_poly.entity_id
_entity_poly.type
_entity_poly.pdbx_seq_one_letter_code
_entity_poly.pdbx_strand_id
1 'polypeptide(L)'
;MTFRDMFSLGPKDPKEQKLTPQQEEILDKIANKVVLWKMSVPAILFLESVKPLNYIGSQMMAFFEPFVQTLISWKDYEEFRKMMEQRGTIELLLQRIEKFEAEAEKKEKEQKKKLKEQRKRRGKRTLWQIILGRE
;
A
#
# COMPACT_ATOMS: atom_id res chain seq x y z
N MET A 1 -21.12 -7.24 -14.86
CA MET A 1 -21.53 -6.08 -14.05
C MET A 1 -21.04 -6.34 -12.64
N THR A 2 -20.06 -5.57 -12.21
CA THR A 2 -19.47 -5.67 -10.87
C THR A 2 -20.20 -4.73 -9.93
N PHE A 3 -20.14 -4.98 -8.62
CA PHE A 3 -20.80 -4.16 -7.59
C PHE A 3 -20.45 -2.65 -7.67
N ARG A 4 -19.27 -2.32 -8.22
CA ARG A 4 -18.84 -0.94 -8.56
C ARG A 4 -19.78 -0.22 -9.53
N ASP A 5 -20.37 -0.95 -10.49
CA ASP A 5 -21.23 -0.39 -11.53
C ASP A 5 -22.60 0.06 -10.98
N MET A 6 -23.06 -0.53 -9.87
CA MET A 6 -24.39 -0.29 -9.29
C MET A 6 -24.44 0.91 -8.33
N PHE A 7 -23.31 1.28 -7.70
CA PHE A 7 -23.22 2.38 -6.73
C PHE A 7 -22.73 3.71 -7.32
N SER A 8 -22.53 3.79 -8.64
CA SER A 8 -21.99 4.99 -9.31
C SER A 8 -23.07 6.01 -9.74
N LEU A 9 -24.04 6.34 -8.86
CA LEU A 9 -25.03 7.40 -9.08
C LEU A 9 -24.47 8.79 -8.71
N GLY A 10 -23.44 9.22 -9.45
CA GLY A 10 -22.90 10.57 -9.36
C GLY A 10 -22.20 10.94 -10.66
N PRO A 11 -22.19 12.23 -11.05
CA PRO A 11 -21.58 12.65 -12.31
C PRO A 11 -20.13 12.19 -12.38
N LYS A 12 -19.83 11.41 -13.42
CA LYS A 12 -18.47 11.12 -13.89
C LYS A 12 -17.85 12.44 -14.29
N ASP A 13 -16.94 12.92 -13.46
CA ASP A 13 -15.62 13.43 -13.83
C ASP A 13 -14.92 13.89 -12.54
N PRO A 14 -14.06 13.06 -11.92
CA PRO A 14 -13.07 13.61 -11.00
C PRO A 14 -12.19 14.52 -11.86
N LYS A 15 -12.26 15.84 -11.65
CA LYS A 15 -11.22 16.76 -12.16
C LYS A 15 -9.88 16.10 -11.87
N GLU A 16 -9.09 15.80 -12.90
CA GLU A 16 -7.77 15.19 -12.75
C GLU A 16 -6.95 16.05 -11.79
N GLN A 17 -6.88 15.61 -10.53
CA GLN A 17 -6.13 16.31 -9.50
C GLN A 17 -4.66 16.04 -9.77
N LYS A 18 -4.01 16.99 -10.46
CA LYS A 18 -2.59 16.89 -10.77
C LYS A 18 -1.78 17.13 -9.50
N LEU A 19 -1.32 16.05 -8.88
CA LEU A 19 -0.45 16.10 -7.71
C LEU A 19 0.92 16.68 -8.09
N THR A 20 1.53 17.39 -7.16
CA THR A 20 2.95 17.77 -7.28
C THR A 20 3.84 16.55 -7.05
N PRO A 21 5.09 16.53 -7.53
CA PRO A 21 6.03 15.43 -7.26
C PRO A 21 6.21 15.15 -5.75
N GLN A 22 6.19 16.20 -4.92
CA GLN A 22 6.26 16.06 -3.46
C GLN A 22 5.02 15.37 -2.90
N GLN A 23 3.84 15.73 -3.38
CA GLN A 23 2.58 15.12 -2.94
C GLN A 23 2.52 13.63 -3.33
N GLU A 24 3.00 13.27 -4.52
CA GLU A 24 3.13 11.87 -4.91
C GLU A 24 4.07 11.09 -3.98
N GLU A 25 5.23 11.67 -3.67
CA GLU A 25 6.20 11.07 -2.74
C GLU A 25 5.60 10.83 -1.35
N ILE A 26 4.80 11.77 -0.86
CA ILE A 26 4.12 11.64 0.45
C ILE A 26 3.12 10.48 0.42
N LEU A 27 2.26 10.39 -0.60
CA LEU A 27 1.32 9.27 -0.71
C LEU A 27 2.05 7.93 -0.84
N ASP A 28 3.14 7.92 -1.61
CA ASP A 28 3.93 6.71 -1.79
C ASP A 28 4.59 6.26 -0.47
N LYS A 29 5.11 7.20 0.33
CA LYS A 29 5.65 6.91 1.67
C LYS A 29 4.60 6.30 2.59
N ILE A 30 3.41 6.91 2.66
CA ILE A 30 2.32 6.43 3.52
C ILE A 30 1.88 5.04 3.08
N ALA A 31 1.62 4.85 1.78
CA ALA A 31 1.19 3.56 1.24
C ALA A 31 2.22 2.45 1.49
N ASN A 32 3.52 2.75 1.29
CA ASN A 32 4.59 1.79 1.59
C ASN A 32 4.64 1.40 3.06
N LYS A 33 4.45 2.36 3.99
CA LYS A 33 4.43 2.06 5.43
C LYS A 33 3.26 1.16 5.81
N VAL A 34 2.07 1.43 5.26
CA VAL A 34 0.87 0.59 5.46
C VAL A 34 1.13 -0.87 5.05
N VAL A 35 1.70 -1.06 3.85
CA VAL A 35 2.05 -2.39 3.32
C VAL A 35 3.14 -3.06 4.15
N LEU A 36 4.18 -2.31 4.52
CA LEU A 36 5.28 -2.81 5.36
C LEU A 36 4.77 -3.34 6.71
N TRP A 37 3.77 -2.68 7.27
CA TRP A 37 3.13 -3.09 8.53
C TRP A 37 2.01 -4.12 8.35
N LYS A 38 1.78 -4.63 7.13
CA LYS A 38 0.73 -5.59 6.81
C LYS A 38 -0.68 -5.10 7.19
N MET A 39 -0.91 -3.79 7.08
CA MET A 39 -2.18 -3.14 7.40
C MET A 39 -3.02 -2.77 6.16
N SER A 40 -2.68 -3.27 4.98
CA SER A 40 -3.35 -2.91 3.72
C SER A 40 -4.86 -3.14 3.78
N VAL A 41 -5.30 -4.30 4.27
CA VAL A 41 -6.74 -4.64 4.38
C VAL A 41 -7.50 -3.70 5.33
N PRO A 42 -7.12 -3.55 6.62
CA PRO A 42 -7.83 -2.64 7.51
C PRO A 42 -7.74 -1.17 7.06
N ALA A 43 -6.62 -0.74 6.47
CA ALA A 43 -6.48 0.60 5.92
C ALA A 43 -7.44 0.86 4.75
N ILE A 44 -7.56 -0.09 3.81
CA ILE A 44 -8.49 0.04 2.68
C ILE A 44 -9.93 0.12 3.18
N LEU A 45 -10.34 -0.79 4.07
CA LEU A 45 -11.70 -0.79 4.63
C LEU A 45 -12.03 0.53 5.33
N PHE A 46 -11.09 1.03 6.12
CA PHE A 46 -11.24 2.31 6.80
C PHE A 46 -11.36 3.47 5.80
N LEU A 47 -10.45 3.56 4.83
CA LEU A 47 -10.42 4.63 3.85
C LEU A 47 -11.68 4.65 2.97
N GLU A 48 -12.18 3.48 2.56
CA GLU A 48 -13.48 3.35 1.87
C GLU A 48 -14.65 3.83 2.74
N SER A 49 -14.64 3.51 4.04
CA SER A 49 -15.71 3.94 4.96
C SER A 49 -15.79 5.45 5.14
N VAL A 50 -14.67 6.16 4.97
CA VAL A 50 -14.59 7.62 5.15
C VAL A 50 -14.74 8.41 3.85
N LYS A 51 -14.71 7.76 2.68
CA LYS A 51 -14.99 8.42 1.38
C LYS A 51 -16.29 9.25 1.34
N PRO A 52 -17.45 8.80 1.88
CA PRO A 52 -18.68 9.59 1.85
C PRO A 52 -18.62 10.83 2.76
N LEU A 53 -17.64 10.93 3.66
CA LEU A 53 -17.52 11.96 4.67
C LEU A 53 -16.62 13.11 4.18
N ASN A 54 -17.05 13.80 3.11
CA ASN A 54 -16.35 14.95 2.51
C ASN A 54 -16.02 16.09 3.50
N TYR A 55 -16.57 16.09 4.73
CA TYR A 55 -16.41 17.19 5.68
C TYR A 55 -15.60 16.83 6.95
N ILE A 56 -15.25 15.56 7.17
CA ILE A 56 -14.56 15.12 8.41
C ILE A 56 -13.04 14.98 8.20
N GLY A 57 -12.51 15.24 6.99
CA GLY A 57 -11.08 15.11 6.69
C GLY A 57 -10.17 15.90 7.66
N SER A 58 -10.52 17.15 7.98
CA SER A 58 -9.71 18.01 8.86
C SER A 58 -9.73 17.55 10.33
N GLN A 59 -10.87 17.08 10.82
CA GLN A 59 -11.02 16.55 12.19
C GLN A 59 -10.39 15.16 12.33
N MET A 60 -10.47 14.34 11.28
CA MET A 60 -9.79 13.05 11.24
C MET A 60 -8.28 13.22 11.29
N MET A 61 -7.70 14.17 10.56
CA MET A 61 -6.26 14.41 10.61
C MET A 61 -5.80 14.77 12.02
N ALA A 62 -6.53 15.64 12.74
CA ALA A 62 -6.22 15.97 14.14
C ALA A 62 -6.27 14.72 15.07
N PHE A 63 -7.22 13.81 14.85
CA PHE A 63 -7.28 12.54 15.59
C PHE A 63 -6.11 11.61 15.25
N PHE A 64 -5.72 11.54 13.97
CA PHE A 64 -4.66 10.65 13.49
C PHE A 64 -3.25 11.25 13.58
N GLU A 65 -3.13 12.53 13.93
CA GLU A 65 -1.87 13.26 14.10
C GLU A 65 -0.78 12.47 14.83
N PRO A 66 -1.01 11.89 16.04
CA PRO A 66 0.02 11.14 16.76
C PRO A 66 0.48 9.88 16.02
N PHE A 67 -0.34 9.31 15.13
CA PHE A 67 0.02 8.13 14.35
C PHE A 67 0.73 8.54 13.05
N VAL A 68 0.24 9.56 12.34
CA VAL A 68 0.80 9.97 11.06
C VAL A 68 2.18 10.60 11.22
N GLN A 69 2.45 11.31 12.31
CA GLN A 69 3.80 11.80 12.61
C GLN A 69 4.84 10.70 12.83
N THR A 70 4.41 9.48 13.21
CA THR A 70 5.33 8.32 13.26
C THR A 70 5.63 7.74 11.88
N LEU A 71 4.75 8.04 10.90
CA LEU A 71 4.86 7.56 9.52
C LEU A 71 5.72 8.47 8.66
N ILE A 72 5.57 9.79 8.81
CA ILE A 72 6.13 10.83 7.94
C ILE A 72 6.61 12.05 8.75
N SER A 73 7.43 12.91 8.12
CA SER A 73 7.91 14.13 8.77
C SER A 73 6.77 15.12 9.06
N TRP A 74 6.96 16.04 10.02
CA TRP A 74 5.98 17.09 10.32
C TRP A 74 5.59 17.92 9.07
N LYS A 75 6.57 18.23 8.21
CA LYS A 75 6.34 18.95 6.95
C LYS A 75 5.46 18.14 5.99
N ASP A 76 5.71 16.84 5.89
CA ASP A 76 4.93 15.95 5.03
C ASP A 76 3.51 15.75 5.59
N TYR A 77 3.35 15.75 6.91
CA TYR A 77 2.04 15.67 7.57
C TYR A 77 1.16 16.87 7.26
N GLU A 78 1.70 18.08 7.37
CA GLU A 78 0.94 19.31 7.06
C GLU A 78 0.54 19.36 5.58
N GLU A 79 1.41 18.91 4.68
CA GLU A 79 1.08 18.80 3.26
C GLU A 79 0.03 17.71 3.02
N PHE A 80 0.18 16.54 3.64
CA PHE A 80 -0.80 15.44 3.54
C PHE A 80 -2.19 15.85 4.04
N ARG A 81 -2.25 16.60 5.15
CA ARG A 81 -3.50 17.15 5.69
C ARG A 81 -4.21 18.02 4.64
N LYS A 82 -3.49 18.91 3.97
CA LYS A 82 -4.04 19.75 2.88
C LYS A 82 -4.49 18.91 1.69
N MET A 83 -3.73 17.88 1.33
CA MET A 83 -4.12 16.96 0.26
C MET A 83 -5.43 16.24 0.60
N MET A 84 -5.64 15.85 1.85
CA MET A 84 -6.84 15.10 2.29
C MET A 84 -8.12 15.93 2.25
N GLU A 85 -8.03 17.25 2.18
CA GLU A 85 -9.18 18.14 1.91
C GLU A 85 -9.59 18.14 0.42
N GLN A 86 -8.71 17.65 -0.46
CA GLN A 86 -8.96 17.61 -1.89
C GLN A 86 -9.73 16.35 -2.30
N ARG A 87 -10.73 16.54 -3.16
CA ARG A 87 -11.57 15.44 -3.67
C ARG A 87 -10.74 14.51 -4.55
N GLY A 88 -10.55 13.27 -4.09
CA GLY A 88 -9.85 12.22 -4.85
C GLY A 88 -8.54 11.77 -4.23
N THR A 89 -7.98 12.50 -3.27
CA THR A 89 -6.74 12.09 -2.57
C THR A 89 -6.88 10.72 -1.90
N ILE A 90 -8.04 10.43 -1.30
CA ILE A 90 -8.32 9.11 -0.69
C ILE A 90 -8.27 8.00 -1.74
N GLU A 91 -8.85 8.23 -2.93
CA GLU A 91 -8.82 7.28 -4.04
C GLU A 91 -7.37 7.04 -4.52
N LEU A 92 -6.60 8.13 -4.66
CA LEU A 92 -5.19 8.07 -5.04
C LEU A 92 -4.33 7.33 -4.00
N LEU A 93 -4.66 7.44 -2.72
CA LEU A 93 -3.97 6.72 -1.64
C LEU A 93 -4.34 5.23 -1.66
N LEU A 94 -5.62 4.89 -1.82
CA LEU A 94 -6.10 3.51 -1.94
C LEU A 94 -5.41 2.77 -3.09
N GLN A 95 -5.39 3.38 -4.27
CA GLN A 95 -4.75 2.80 -5.46
C GLN A 95 -3.25 2.53 -5.24
N ARG A 96 -2.57 3.41 -4.49
CA ARG A 96 -1.15 3.22 -4.14
C ARG A 96 -0.95 2.07 -3.15
N ILE A 97 -1.80 1.96 -2.13
CA ILE A 97 -1.77 0.84 -1.17
C ILE A 97 -1.97 -0.49 -1.91
N GLU A 98 -2.98 -0.58 -2.77
CA GLU A 98 -3.26 -1.77 -3.58
C GLU A 98 -2.08 -2.13 -4.50
N LYS A 99 -1.50 -1.14 -5.18
CA LYS A 99 -0.33 -1.33 -6.05
C LYS A 99 0.86 -1.90 -5.27
N PHE A 100 1.22 -1.29 -4.14
CA PHE A 100 2.38 -1.72 -3.36
C PHE A 100 2.15 -3.06 -2.66
N GLU A 101 0.94 -3.38 -2.22
CA GLU A 101 0.62 -4.72 -1.70
C GLU A 101 0.84 -5.78 -2.77
N ALA A 102 0.33 -5.55 -3.98
CA ALA A 102 0.51 -6.48 -5.10
C ALA A 102 1.99 -6.67 -5.47
N GLU A 103 2.79 -5.60 -5.43
CA GLU A 103 4.24 -5.67 -5.64
C GLU A 103 4.95 -6.44 -4.51
N ALA A 104 4.58 -6.20 -3.25
CA ALA A 104 5.14 -6.89 -2.09
C ALA A 104 4.85 -8.39 -2.13
N GLU A 105 3.62 -8.78 -2.44
CA GLU A 105 3.24 -10.18 -2.62
C GLU A 105 4.03 -10.89 -3.73
N LYS A 106 4.23 -10.22 -4.87
CA LYS A 106 5.02 -10.76 -5.98
C LYS A 106 6.45 -11.03 -5.54
N LYS A 107 7.09 -10.05 -4.89
CA LYS A 107 8.46 -10.18 -4.35
C LYS A 107 8.56 -11.34 -3.35
N GLU A 108 7.59 -11.48 -2.44
CA GLU A 108 7.55 -12.57 -1.46
C GLU A 108 7.42 -13.94 -2.14
N LYS A 109 6.54 -14.06 -3.14
CA LYS A 109 6.36 -15.30 -3.93
C LYS A 109 7.63 -15.68 -4.67
N GLU A 110 8.31 -14.73 -5.30
CA GLU A 110 9.58 -14.96 -5.99
C GLU A 110 10.70 -15.38 -5.05
N GLN A 111 10.83 -14.73 -3.89
CA GLN A 111 11.80 -15.11 -2.87
C GLN A 111 11.56 -16.54 -2.36
N LYS A 112 10.31 -16.90 -2.08
CA LYS A 112 9.92 -18.27 -1.69
C LYS A 112 10.26 -19.30 -2.77
N LYS A 113 10.08 -18.98 -4.06
CA LYS A 113 10.48 -19.86 -5.18
C LYS A 113 11.99 -20.06 -5.23
N LYS A 114 12.78 -18.97 -5.21
CA LYS A 114 14.25 -19.00 -5.21
C LYS A 114 14.78 -19.82 -4.03
N LEU A 115 14.21 -19.63 -2.83
CA LEU A 115 14.61 -20.39 -1.63
C LEU A 115 14.31 -21.89 -1.78
N LYS A 116 13.15 -22.27 -2.33
CA LYS A 116 12.79 -23.67 -2.60
C LYS A 116 13.74 -24.31 -3.62
N GLU A 117 14.10 -23.61 -4.69
CA GLU A 117 15.04 -24.08 -5.70
C GLU A 117 16.45 -24.26 -5.13
N GLN A 118 16.93 -23.30 -4.35
CA GLN A 118 18.23 -23.39 -3.67
C GLN A 118 18.27 -24.57 -2.69
N ARG A 119 17.21 -24.78 -1.90
CA ARG A 119 17.10 -25.94 -1.00
C ARG A 119 17.15 -27.27 -1.75
N LYS A 120 16.41 -27.41 -2.87
CA LYS A 120 16.46 -28.60 -3.72
C LYS A 120 17.85 -28.84 -4.31
N ARG A 121 18.51 -27.79 -4.83
CA ARG A 121 19.87 -27.89 -5.39
C ARG A 121 20.89 -28.28 -4.32
N ARG A 122 20.81 -27.70 -3.13
CA ARG A 122 21.66 -28.04 -1.97
C ARG A 122 21.45 -29.50 -1.55
N GLY A 123 20.21 -29.92 -1.31
CA GLY A 123 19.89 -31.30 -0.94
C GLY A 123 20.40 -32.33 -1.95
N LYS A 124 20.22 -32.07 -3.26
CA LYS A 124 20.81 -32.91 -4.31
C LYS A 124 22.33 -32.97 -4.22
N ARG A 125 23.02 -31.84 -4.11
CA ARG A 125 24.49 -31.80 -3.99
C ARG A 125 25.00 -32.58 -2.76
N THR A 126 24.38 -32.40 -1.61
CA THR A 126 24.74 -33.12 -0.37
C THR A 126 24.54 -34.62 -0.53
N LEU A 127 23.44 -35.05 -1.16
CA LEU A 127 23.18 -36.47 -1.45
C LEU A 127 24.26 -37.08 -2.36
N TRP A 128 24.64 -36.38 -3.44
CA TRP A 128 25.70 -36.84 -4.34
C TRP A 128 27.06 -36.97 -3.66
N GLN A 129 27.41 -36.04 -2.75
CA GLN A 129 28.66 -36.16 -1.97
C GLN A 129 28.66 -37.38 -1.04
N ILE A 130 27.54 -37.71 -0.42
CA ILE A 130 27.42 -38.90 0.44
C ILE A 130 27.54 -40.20 -0.36
N ILE A 131 27.01 -40.22 -1.59
CA ILE A 131 27.03 -41.41 -2.46
C ILE A 131 28.43 -41.62 -3.07
N LEU A 132 29.10 -40.56 -3.54
CA LEU A 132 30.43 -40.66 -4.16
C LEU A 132 31.60 -40.76 -3.16
N GLY A 133 31.40 -40.40 -1.89
CA GLY A 133 32.45 -40.36 -0.87
C GLY A 133 32.49 -41.56 0.08
N ARG A 134 31.97 -42.72 -0.32
CA ARG A 134 31.96 -43.94 0.48
C ARG A 134 32.88 -45.00 -0.15
N GLU A 135 34.17 -44.84 0.10
CA GLU A 135 35.17 -45.92 0.18
C GLU A 135 35.95 -45.75 1.49
#